data_AF-A0A7K2XK13-F1
#
_entry.id   AF-A0A7K2XK13-F1
#
_cell.length_a   1.000
_cell.length_b   1.000
_cell.length_c   1.000
_cell.angle_alpha   90.00
_cell.angle_beta   90.00
_cell.angle_gamma   90.00
#
_symmetry.space_group_name_H-M   'P 1'
#
loop_
_entity.id
_entity.type
_entity.pdbx_description
1 polymer ?
#
loop_
_entity_poly.entity_id
_entity_poly.type
_entity_poly.pdbx_seq_one_letter_code
_entity_poly.pdbx_strand_id
1 'polypeptide(L)'
;FTTQYPVRLDLRGLDAAAAREGDGDALAALAARVHGCLAAVPDHGTGYGLLSRLNPAAAGELAGLPQPRVLFNYLGRFDGAGDAPWTPAPGTGGL
;
A
#
# COMPACT_ATOMS: atom_id res chain seq x y z
N PHE A 1 -7.70 4.15 13.18
CA PHE A 1 -6.56 5.09 13.02
C PHE A 1 -5.79 4.71 11.77
N THR A 2 -5.22 5.70 11.07
CA THR A 2 -4.42 5.44 9.87
C THR A 2 -3.00 5.05 10.25
N THR A 3 -2.53 3.92 9.71
CA THR A 3 -1.14 3.49 9.82
C THR A 3 -0.45 3.69 8.47
N GLN A 4 0.74 4.28 8.49
CA GLN A 4 1.58 4.44 7.30
C GLN A 4 2.94 3.81 7.57
N TYR A 5 3.40 2.95 6.64
CA TYR A 5 4.69 2.28 6.71
C TYR A 5 5.23 2.06 5.29
N PRO A 6 6.57 2.06 5.11
CA PRO A 6 7.17 1.80 3.81
C PRO A 6 7.05 0.32 3.43
N VAL A 7 6.82 0.05 2.15
CA VAL A 7 6.84 -1.31 1.57
C VAL A 7 7.81 -1.32 0.39
N ARG A 8 8.67 -2.34 0.33
CA ARG A 8 9.56 -2.58 -0.82
C ARG A 8 9.05 -3.76 -1.63
N LEU A 9 8.45 -3.47 -2.78
CA LEU A 9 8.03 -4.48 -3.73
C LEU A 9 9.16 -4.79 -4.71
N ASP A 10 9.70 -6.01 -4.62
CA ASP A 10 10.62 -6.53 -5.63
C ASP A 10 9.86 -7.41 -6.61
N LEU A 11 9.64 -6.87 -7.81
CA LEU A 11 8.91 -7.52 -8.90
C LEU A 11 9.83 -8.03 -10.00
N ARG A 12 11.15 -8.03 -9.79
CA ARG A 12 12.10 -8.54 -10.78
C ARG A 12 11.84 -10.01 -11.06
N GLY A 13 11.99 -10.40 -12.32
CA GLY A 13 11.75 -11.77 -12.81
C GLY A 13 10.27 -12.12 -13.01
N LEU A 14 9.36 -11.17 -12.88
CA LEU A 14 7.94 -11.34 -13.20
C LEU A 14 7.60 -10.57 -14.48
N ASP A 15 6.71 -11.14 -15.30
CA ASP A 15 6.28 -10.51 -16.55
C ASP A 15 5.11 -9.55 -16.31
N ALA A 16 5.44 -8.32 -15.93
CA ALA A 16 4.45 -7.28 -15.76
C ALA A 16 3.82 -6.80 -17.07
N ALA A 17 4.47 -7.04 -18.22
CA ALA A 17 3.90 -6.66 -19.52
C ALA A 17 2.78 -7.63 -19.89
N ALA A 18 3.06 -8.94 -19.84
CA ALA A 18 2.05 -9.98 -20.09
C ALA A 18 0.84 -9.85 -19.15
N ALA A 19 1.06 -9.59 -17.86
CA ALA A 19 -0.03 -9.36 -16.91
C ALA A 19 -0.91 -8.15 -17.30
N ARG A 20 -0.32 -7.08 -17.84
CA ARG A 20 -1.05 -5.91 -18.32
C ARG A 20 -1.80 -6.19 -19.63
N GLU A 21 -1.30 -7.13 -20.43
CA GLU A 21 -1.92 -7.62 -21.66
C GLU A 21 -3.02 -8.67 -21.40
N GLY A 22 -3.22 -9.07 -20.13
CA GLY A 22 -4.29 -9.95 -19.71
C GLY A 22 -3.87 -11.40 -19.45
N ASP A 23 -2.57 -11.69 -19.43
CA ASP A 23 -2.07 -13.00 -19.01
C ASP A 23 -2.39 -13.24 -17.52
N GLY A 24 -3.26 -14.22 -17.26
CA GLY A 24 -3.74 -14.55 -15.94
C GLY A 24 -2.66 -15.15 -15.02
N ASP A 25 -1.73 -15.93 -15.57
CA ASP A 25 -0.66 -16.56 -14.78
C ASP A 25 0.38 -15.52 -14.37
N ALA A 26 0.73 -14.62 -15.30
CA ALA A 26 1.60 -13.49 -14.99
C ALA A 26 0.99 -12.57 -13.93
N LEU A 27 -0.31 -12.28 -14.02
CA LEU A 27 -1.04 -11.49 -13.03
C LEU A 27 -1.08 -12.20 -11.66
N ALA A 28 -1.37 -13.50 -11.64
CA ALA A 28 -1.42 -14.29 -10.42
C ALA A 28 -0.04 -14.32 -9.72
N ALA A 29 1.05 -14.47 -10.49
CA ALA A 29 2.40 -14.45 -9.95
C ALA A 29 2.76 -13.09 -9.32
N LEU A 30 2.39 -11.99 -9.97
CA LEU A 30 2.54 -10.64 -9.41
C LEU A 30 1.72 -10.44 -8.13
N ALA A 31 0.44 -10.82 -8.14
CA ALA A 31 -0.43 -10.71 -6.99
C ALA A 31 0.10 -11.52 -5.80
N ALA A 32 0.57 -12.76 -6.04
CA ALA A 32 1.17 -13.61 -5.03
C ALA A 32 2.43 -12.99 -4.43
N ARG A 33 3.30 -12.38 -5.24
CA ARG A 33 4.51 -11.67 -4.76
C ARG A 33 4.15 -10.50 -3.85
N VAL A 34 3.21 -9.66 -4.28
CA VAL A 34 2.77 -8.49 -3.50
C VAL A 34 2.10 -8.96 -2.20
N HIS A 35 1.21 -9.94 -2.28
CA HIS A 35 0.55 -10.53 -1.11
C HIS A 35 1.57 -11.08 -0.11
N GLY A 36 2.55 -11.87 -0.56
CA GLY A 36 3.58 -12.42 0.32
C GLY A 36 4.41 -11.33 1.02
N CYS A 37 4.75 -10.26 0.29
CA CYS A 37 5.46 -9.12 0.87
C CYS A 37 4.64 -8.42 1.97
N LEU A 38 3.34 -8.18 1.72
CA LEU A 38 2.46 -7.52 2.68
C LEU A 38 2.12 -8.42 3.86
N ALA A 39 1.92 -9.72 3.64
CA ALA A 39 1.62 -10.70 4.68
C ALA A 39 2.78 -10.91 5.65
N ALA A 40 4.02 -10.66 5.21
CA ALA A 40 5.20 -10.74 6.07
C ALA A 40 5.33 -9.55 7.05
N VAL A 41 4.52 -8.50 6.89
CA VAL A 41 4.59 -7.30 7.73
C VAL A 41 3.85 -7.54 9.05
N PRO A 42 4.52 -7.44 10.21
CA PRO A 42 3.87 -7.59 11.51
C PRO A 42 2.82 -6.51 11.76
N ASP A 43 1.67 -6.90 12.30
CA ASP A 43 0.60 -6.00 12.78
C ASP A 43 0.27 -4.86 11.81
N HIS A 44 0.27 -5.16 10.51
CA HIS A 44 0.01 -4.21 9.42
C HIS A 44 0.86 -2.92 9.51
N GLY A 45 2.11 -3.05 9.99
CA GLY A 45 3.09 -1.97 10.02
C GLY A 45 2.89 -0.95 11.13
N THR A 46 2.02 -1.21 12.11
CA THR A 46 1.73 -0.28 13.22
C THR A 46 2.99 0.11 14.00
N GLY A 47 3.93 -0.81 14.17
CA GLY A 47 5.21 -0.56 14.85
C GLY A 47 6.09 0.49 14.16
N TYR A 48 5.97 0.69 12.85
CA TYR A 48 6.82 1.65 12.13
C TYR A 48 6.56 3.09 12.60
N GLY A 49 5.30 3.48 12.76
CA GLY A 49 4.94 4.82 13.24
C GLY A 49 5.43 5.08 14.67
N LEU A 50 5.38 4.05 15.52
CA LEU A 50 5.88 4.12 16.90
C LEU A 50 7.40 4.30 16.93
N LEU A 51 8.13 3.48 16.18
CA LEU A 51 9.59 3.53 16.13
C LEU A 51 10.11 4.83 15.49
N SER A 52 9.51 5.26 14.39
CA SER A 52 9.96 6.46 13.66
C SER A 52 9.64 7.78 14.37
N ARG A 53 8.69 7.79 15.31
CA ARG A 53 8.23 9.03 15.97
C ARG A 53 8.47 9.08 17.49
N LEU A 54 8.42 7.94 18.17
CA LEU A 54 8.45 7.88 19.64
C LEU A 54 9.75 7.29 20.19
N ASN A 55 10.62 6.75 19.33
CA ASN A 55 11.93 6.23 19.72
C ASN A 55 13.04 7.00 18.98
N PRO A 56 13.75 7.94 19.64
CA PRO A 56 14.76 8.76 18.98
C PRO A 56 15.91 7.97 18.33
N ALA A 57 16.32 6.86 18.94
CA ALA A 57 17.38 6.00 18.40
C ALA A 57 16.93 5.33 17.11
N ALA A 58 15.76 4.67 17.14
CA ALA A 58 15.19 4.02 15.96
C ALA A 58 14.83 5.04 14.87
N ALA A 59 14.35 6.24 15.24
CA ALA A 59 14.05 7.31 14.31
C ALA A 59 15.30 7.74 13.52
N GLY A 60 16.46 7.84 14.19
CA GLY A 60 17.74 8.14 13.54
C GLY A 60 18.15 7.09 12.51
N GLU A 61 18.03 5.80 12.86
CA GLU A 61 18.32 4.71 11.94
C GLU A 61 17.37 4.70 10.72
N LEU A 62 16.08 4.86 10.96
CA LEU A 62 15.06 4.86 9.91
C LEU A 62 15.17 6.07 8.96
N ALA A 63 15.60 7.23 9.46
CA ALA A 63 15.80 8.44 8.65
C ALA A 63 16.90 8.27 7.59
N GLY A 64 17.88 7.38 7.83
CA GLY A 64 18.94 7.06 6.87
C GLY A 64 18.50 6.14 5.72
N LEU A 65 17.28 5.59 5.77
CA LEU A 65 16.78 4.66 4.76
C LEU A 65 16.15 5.40 3.56
N PRO A 66 16.10 4.75 2.38
CA PRO A 66 15.41 5.30 1.22
C PRO A 66 13.95 5.65 1.51
N GLN A 67 13.56 6.87 1.13
CA GLN A 67 12.20 7.37 1.34
C GLN A 67 11.24 6.89 0.23
N PRO A 68 10.03 6.43 0.57
CA PRO A 68 9.00 6.10 -0.42
C PRO A 68 8.64 7.31 -1.28
N ARG A 69 8.47 7.09 -2.59
CA ARG A 69 8.04 8.15 -3.54
C ARG A 69 6.57 8.06 -3.93
N VAL A 70 5.89 6.98 -3.52
CA VAL A 70 4.49 6.72 -3.83
C VAL A 70 3.78 6.40 -2.51
N LEU A 71 2.64 7.06 -2.29
CA LEU A 71 1.70 6.71 -1.22
C LEU A 71 0.51 5.99 -1.83
N PHE A 72 0.13 4.86 -1.24
CA PHE A 72 -1.07 4.13 -1.60
C PHE A 72 -1.98 4.06 -0.37
N ASN A 73 -3.25 4.37 -0.55
CA ASN A 73 -4.27 4.24 0.48
C ASN A 73 -5.55 3.68 -0.15
N TYR A 74 -6.10 2.63 0.46
CA TYR A 74 -7.36 2.04 0.03
C TYR A 74 -8.44 2.40 1.06
N LEU A 75 -9.37 3.26 0.65
CA LEU A 75 -10.42 3.80 1.51
C LEU A 75 -11.61 2.85 1.70
N GLY A 76 -11.53 1.64 1.15
CA GLY A 76 -12.63 0.69 1.15
C GLY A 76 -13.51 0.82 -0.10
N ARG A 77 -14.67 0.18 -0.04
CA ARG A 77 -15.72 0.31 -1.03
C ARG A 77 -16.75 1.28 -0.49
N PHE A 78 -17.20 2.18 -1.35
CA PHE A 78 -18.35 3.02 -1.08
C PHE A 78 -19.55 2.37 -1.74
N ASP A 79 -20.61 2.10 -0.98
CA ASP A 79 -21.87 1.62 -1.55
C ASP A 79 -22.44 2.76 -2.41
N GLY A 80 -22.40 2.59 -3.74
CA GLY A 80 -22.94 3.55 -4.68
C GLY A 80 -24.46 3.61 -4.52
N ALA A 81 -24.99 4.72 -4.01
CA ALA A 81 -26.42 4.97 -4.06
C ALA A 81 -26.86 4.96 -5.53
N GLY A 82 -27.90 4.19 -5.85
CA GLY A 82 -28.39 4.03 -7.22
C GLY A 82 -28.74 5.34 -7.93
N ASP A 83 -28.79 5.26 -9.26
CA ASP A 83 -29.07 6.26 -10.33
C ASP A 83 -29.42 7.72 -9.95
N ALA A 84 -28.56 8.36 -9.16
CA ALA A 84 -28.46 9.80 -9.01
C ALA A 84 -27.04 10.19 -8.60
N PRO A 85 -26.62 11.45 -8.85
CA PRO A 85 -25.40 12.05 -8.30
C PRO A 85 -25.07 11.62 -6.86
N TRP A 86 -24.09 10.70 -6.70
CA TRP A 86 -23.39 10.27 -5.48
C TRP A 86 -22.17 9.38 -5.87
N THR A 87 -21.18 9.78 -6.68
CA THR A 87 -20.23 10.89 -6.54
C THR A 87 -19.74 11.16 -5.11
N PRO A 88 -18.42 11.21 -4.88
CA PRO A 88 -17.86 11.78 -3.65
C PRO A 88 -18.47 13.16 -3.36
N ALA A 89 -18.76 13.44 -2.09
CA ALA A 89 -19.19 14.77 -1.67
C ALA A 89 -18.07 15.80 -1.93
N PRO A 90 -18.39 17.08 -2.15
CA PRO A 90 -17.37 18.13 -2.12
C PRO A 90 -16.62 18.09 -0.78
N GLY A 91 -15.34 17.70 -0.80
CA GLY A 91 -14.39 17.87 0.31
C GLY A 91 -14.16 16.70 1.29
N THR A 92 -14.71 15.49 1.10
CA THR A 92 -14.61 14.44 2.17
C THR A 92 -14.37 13.00 1.72
N GLY A 93 -13.86 12.75 0.51
CA GLY A 93 -13.58 11.40 0.01
C GLY A 93 -12.22 10.80 0.41
N GLY A 94 -11.78 10.97 1.66
CA GLY A 94 -10.51 10.45 2.18
C GLY A 94 -9.37 11.48 2.17
N LEU A 95 -8.40 11.29 3.09
CA LEU A 95 -7.21 12.13 3.29
C LEU A 95 -6.57 12.63 1.99
#